data_AF-A0A7Y2D2B0-F1
#
_entry.id   AF-A0A7Y2D2B0-F1
#
_cell.length_a   1.000
_cell.length_b   1.000
_cell.length_c   1.000
_cell.angle_alpha   90.00
_cell.angle_beta   90.00
_cell.angle_gamma   90.00
#
_symmetry.space_group_name_H-M   'P 1'
#
loop_
_entity.id
_entity.type
_entity.pdbx_description
1 polymer ?
#
loop_
_entity_poly.entity_id
_entity_poly.type
_entity_poly.pdbx_seq_one_letter_code
_entity_poly.pdbx_strand_id
1 'polypeptide(L)'
;MIEVRESTDLDVTGIRDLFIAAYGKNYTYPAYYDLHVLKKMVFDDDTLLLVAVETDTGQILGTASVIFDLGEYGDLVGEFGRLVVHPEGRHKGIGKKLMEKRLEVASQRLHVGFVENRVAHPFSQKISARFGFAPAGFLPLKARFDERESLALYVRHFGDAITLRRNNPRLIPECFELAQYVLSSCGLEADAIIDDSSKPYPDEKEFELEEMKTKGYASLIRFERSRSDKKEIFGPARIHQGIFRLTATHSHYVIARKNGALVGAVGFSIDMVEKAVKIFELVTLNEMPNRVLVEEVMRICREKYEMAYIEVDVSAYSPRMQRTLLELQFVPVAYIPAFAFKGSERCDVVRMARLFRPAELDAAVRYKKTEPIFEIVKNSFAAGDIFPELAEALPGIRLFKRLSIEQARRLMEICEVKSFEKGQTVVETGMAGENAFVILSGEFEVKAGMNDRVRSLGKILKGECFGETAILTTEDHSVCAIASEKTEAAVINSDDLDLLIRRRPDIGVVLYRNLARSLGRKLRSVDADIASTLFGEDHQE
;
A
#
# COMPACT_ATOMS: atom_id res chain seq x y z
N MET A 1 -35.83 14.15 -27.94
CA MET A 1 -34.36 14.27 -28.24
C MET A 1 -33.57 14.26 -26.93
N ILE A 2 -32.28 13.91 -26.88
CA ILE A 2 -31.47 14.03 -25.64
C ILE A 2 -30.53 15.24 -25.72
N GLU A 3 -30.72 16.19 -24.81
CA GLU A 3 -29.86 17.37 -24.57
C GLU A 3 -28.95 17.14 -23.37
N VAL A 4 -27.70 17.63 -23.42
CA VAL A 4 -26.78 17.65 -22.28
C VAL A 4 -26.42 19.08 -21.95
N ARG A 5 -26.64 19.48 -20.69
CA ARG A 5 -26.36 20.83 -20.19
C ARG A 5 -25.88 20.79 -18.74
N GLU A 6 -25.36 21.92 -18.27
CA GLU A 6 -25.10 22.13 -16.84
C GLU A 6 -26.41 22.05 -16.05
N SER A 7 -26.33 21.47 -14.85
CA SER A 7 -27.47 21.35 -13.95
C SER A 7 -27.82 22.68 -13.32
N THR A 8 -29.09 22.87 -13.01
CA THR A 8 -29.63 23.98 -12.23
C THR A 8 -30.27 23.45 -10.94
N ASP A 9 -30.69 24.34 -10.05
CA ASP A 9 -31.32 23.91 -8.79
C ASP A 9 -32.68 23.24 -8.99
N LEU A 10 -33.30 23.39 -10.16
CA LEU A 10 -34.51 22.67 -10.56
C LEU A 10 -34.24 21.18 -10.85
N ASP A 11 -33.00 20.81 -11.16
CA ASP A 11 -32.63 19.45 -11.55
C ASP A 11 -32.34 18.53 -10.35
N VAL A 12 -32.12 19.08 -9.15
CA VAL A 12 -31.63 18.32 -7.98
C VAL A 12 -32.52 17.14 -7.61
N THR A 13 -33.83 17.28 -7.75
CA THR A 13 -34.80 16.20 -7.49
C THR A 13 -34.64 15.07 -8.50
N GLY A 14 -34.53 15.39 -9.80
CA GLY A 14 -34.34 14.38 -10.84
C GLY A 14 -32.98 13.70 -10.76
N ILE A 15 -31.93 14.43 -10.34
CA ILE A 15 -30.61 13.84 -10.06
C ILE A 15 -30.71 12.84 -8.90
N ARG A 16 -31.35 13.20 -7.78
CA ARG A 16 -31.59 12.26 -6.68
C ARG A 16 -32.33 11.02 -7.17
N ASP A 17 -33.44 11.20 -7.89
CA ASP A 17 -34.29 10.11 -8.33
C ASP A 17 -33.56 9.18 -9.30
N LEU A 18 -32.65 9.72 -10.12
CA LEU A 18 -31.74 8.96 -10.96
C LEU A 18 -30.78 8.08 -10.14
N PHE A 19 -30.20 8.59 -9.05
CA PHE A 19 -29.37 7.78 -8.14
C PHE A 19 -30.19 6.68 -7.48
N ILE A 20 -31.44 6.97 -7.07
CA ILE A 20 -32.35 5.96 -6.53
C ILE A 20 -32.66 4.87 -7.55
N ALA A 21 -32.93 5.24 -8.81
CA ALA A 21 -33.20 4.29 -9.88
C ALA A 21 -31.98 3.44 -10.25
N ALA A 22 -30.77 3.99 -10.15
CA ALA A 22 -29.53 3.30 -10.53
C ALA A 22 -28.96 2.41 -9.42
N TYR A 23 -29.04 2.84 -8.16
CA TYR A 23 -28.37 2.21 -7.02
C TYR A 23 -29.32 1.82 -5.87
N GLY A 24 -30.63 2.02 -6.03
CA GLY A 24 -31.60 1.79 -4.96
C GLY A 24 -31.56 2.89 -3.89
N LYS A 25 -32.09 2.62 -2.69
CA LYS A 25 -32.16 3.59 -1.57
C LYS A 25 -30.98 3.52 -0.60
N ASN A 26 -30.07 2.56 -0.79
CA ASN A 26 -29.00 2.25 0.15
C ASN A 26 -27.60 2.59 -0.41
N TYR A 27 -27.51 3.56 -1.34
CA TYR A 27 -26.20 3.98 -1.84
C TYR A 27 -25.33 4.51 -0.71
N THR A 28 -24.05 4.16 -0.79
CA THR A 28 -23.00 4.45 0.19
C THR A 28 -22.95 5.87 0.68
N TYR A 29 -23.27 6.85 -0.18
CA TYR A 29 -23.19 8.26 0.12
C TYR A 29 -24.59 8.88 0.21
N PRO A 30 -25.18 8.97 1.42
CA PRO A 30 -26.51 9.54 1.62
C PRO A 30 -26.62 11.00 1.18
N ALA A 31 -25.49 11.70 1.11
CA ALA A 31 -25.37 13.05 0.59
C ALA A 31 -25.95 13.22 -0.82
N TYR A 32 -25.95 12.16 -1.65
CA TYR A 32 -26.59 12.22 -2.98
C TYR A 32 -28.11 12.03 -2.94
N TYR A 33 -28.67 11.69 -1.78
CA TYR A 33 -30.10 11.75 -1.53
C TYR A 33 -30.55 13.05 -0.88
N ASP A 34 -29.60 13.84 -0.38
CA ASP A 34 -29.84 15.12 0.24
C ASP A 34 -29.91 16.24 -0.82
N LEU A 35 -31.12 16.79 -0.99
CA LEU A 35 -31.37 17.87 -1.96
C LEU A 35 -30.59 19.14 -1.63
N HIS A 36 -30.30 19.42 -0.37
CA HIS A 36 -29.51 20.58 0.03
C HIS A 36 -28.04 20.42 -0.38
N VAL A 37 -27.48 19.22 -0.19
CA VAL A 37 -26.11 18.92 -0.64
C VAL A 37 -26.01 18.97 -2.16
N LEU A 38 -26.95 18.35 -2.88
CA LEU A 38 -27.00 18.44 -4.34
C LEU A 38 -27.13 19.90 -4.81
N LYS A 39 -27.99 20.69 -4.16
CA LYS A 39 -28.15 22.11 -4.48
C LYS A 39 -26.85 22.88 -4.25
N LYS A 40 -26.12 22.61 -3.17
CA LYS A 40 -24.81 23.21 -2.92
C LYS A 40 -23.81 22.86 -4.03
N MET A 41 -23.78 21.61 -4.47
CA MET A 41 -22.91 21.16 -5.57
C MET A 41 -23.24 21.81 -6.92
N VAL A 42 -24.52 22.10 -7.19
CA VAL A 42 -24.93 22.81 -8.42
C VAL A 42 -24.32 24.21 -8.50
N PHE A 43 -24.15 24.87 -7.35
CA PHE A 43 -23.60 26.24 -7.27
C PHE A 43 -22.11 26.28 -6.89
N ASP A 44 -21.44 25.13 -6.89
CA ASP A 44 -20.03 25.04 -6.52
C ASP A 44 -19.15 25.31 -7.75
N ASP A 45 -18.37 26.39 -7.73
CA ASP A 45 -17.51 26.80 -8.84
C ASP A 45 -16.43 25.76 -9.17
N ASP A 46 -16.07 24.93 -8.18
CA ASP A 46 -15.09 23.86 -8.30
C ASP A 46 -15.68 22.54 -8.77
N THR A 47 -17.00 22.48 -9.03
CA THR A 47 -17.69 21.28 -9.51
C THR A 47 -18.47 21.57 -10.80
N LEU A 48 -18.10 20.90 -11.89
CA LEU A 48 -18.98 20.78 -13.05
C LEU A 48 -20.00 19.67 -12.76
N LEU A 49 -21.29 20.00 -12.77
CA LEU A 49 -22.38 19.02 -12.70
C LEU A 49 -23.25 19.12 -13.96
N LEU A 50 -23.38 18.00 -14.67
CA LEU A 50 -24.14 17.91 -15.91
C LEU A 50 -25.36 17.01 -15.76
N VAL A 51 -26.40 17.32 -16.52
CA VAL A 51 -27.58 16.47 -16.69
C VAL A 51 -27.84 16.21 -18.16
N ALA A 52 -28.33 15.00 -18.45
CA ALA A 52 -28.87 14.62 -19.75
C ALA A 52 -30.39 14.57 -19.65
N VAL A 53 -31.06 15.43 -20.40
CA VAL A 53 -32.51 15.65 -20.33
C VAL A 53 -33.15 15.20 -21.64
N GLU A 54 -34.25 14.45 -21.53
CA GLU A 54 -35.12 14.18 -22.67
C GLU A 54 -36.01 15.40 -22.94
N THR A 55 -35.81 16.04 -24.09
CA THR A 55 -36.43 17.34 -24.43
C THR A 55 -37.96 17.31 -24.42
N ASP A 56 -38.54 16.15 -24.72
CA ASP A 56 -39.98 16.03 -24.96
C ASP A 56 -40.76 15.85 -23.65
N THR A 57 -40.12 15.26 -22.64
CA THR A 57 -40.70 14.94 -21.33
C THR A 57 -40.12 15.80 -20.19
N GLY A 58 -38.95 16.43 -20.42
CA GLY A 58 -38.17 17.07 -19.37
C GLY A 58 -37.50 16.09 -18.40
N GLN A 59 -37.59 14.78 -18.65
CA GLN A 59 -37.06 13.76 -17.75
C GLN A 59 -35.53 13.75 -17.76
N ILE A 60 -34.92 13.72 -16.58
CA ILE A 60 -33.47 13.53 -16.42
C ILE A 60 -33.15 12.04 -16.57
N LEU A 61 -32.39 11.69 -17.62
CA LEU A 61 -32.00 10.33 -17.95
C LEU A 61 -30.51 10.03 -17.68
N GLY A 62 -29.74 11.03 -17.27
CA GLY A 62 -28.35 10.84 -16.88
C GLY A 62 -27.75 12.04 -16.17
N THR A 63 -26.68 11.81 -15.42
CA THR A 63 -25.86 12.84 -14.77
C THR A 63 -24.40 12.45 -14.79
N ALA A 64 -23.51 13.44 -14.72
CA ALA A 64 -22.08 13.24 -14.59
C ALA A 64 -21.44 14.47 -13.96
N SER A 65 -20.31 14.30 -13.26
CA SER A 65 -19.57 15.44 -12.72
C SER A 65 -18.08 15.42 -13.06
N VAL A 66 -17.46 16.59 -12.89
CA VAL A 66 -16.01 16.75 -12.74
C VAL A 66 -15.78 17.63 -11.51
N ILE A 67 -14.94 17.18 -10.59
CA ILE A 67 -14.48 17.99 -9.44
C ILE A 67 -13.10 18.54 -9.83
N PHE A 68 -12.92 19.85 -9.79
CA PHE A 68 -11.71 20.55 -10.24
C PHE A 68 -10.73 20.91 -9.10
N ASP A 69 -11.18 20.91 -7.84
CA ASP A 69 -10.34 21.25 -6.67
C ASP A 69 -9.98 20.00 -5.84
N LEU A 70 -9.11 19.14 -6.39
CA LEU A 70 -8.65 17.90 -5.73
C LEU A 70 -7.16 17.86 -5.40
N GLY A 71 -6.41 18.89 -5.78
CA GLY A 71 -5.00 19.07 -5.44
C GLY A 71 -4.79 20.27 -4.51
N GLU A 72 -3.57 20.80 -4.49
CA GLU A 72 -3.35 22.16 -4.02
C GLU A 72 -4.09 23.12 -4.97
N TYR A 73 -4.61 24.24 -4.46
CA TYR A 73 -5.33 25.21 -5.30
C TYR A 73 -4.46 25.61 -6.50
N GLY A 74 -4.90 25.28 -7.71
CA GLY A 74 -4.12 25.51 -8.95
C GLY A 74 -3.27 24.34 -9.45
N ASP A 75 -3.37 23.13 -8.87
CA ASP A 75 -2.70 21.93 -9.40
C ASP A 75 -3.24 21.51 -10.79
N LEU A 76 -4.42 22.02 -11.18
CA LEU A 76 -5.11 21.69 -12.43
C LEU A 76 -5.36 20.17 -12.54
N VAL A 77 -5.73 19.54 -11.42
CA VAL A 77 -6.07 18.11 -11.32
C VAL A 77 -7.55 17.98 -10.99
N GLY A 78 -8.27 17.14 -11.74
CA GLY A 78 -9.69 16.91 -11.48
C GLY A 78 -10.12 15.44 -11.58
N GLU A 79 -11.20 15.12 -10.89
CA GLU A 79 -11.79 13.78 -10.86
C GLU A 79 -13.08 13.74 -11.65
N PHE A 80 -13.17 12.78 -12.56
CA PHE A 80 -14.35 12.50 -13.36
C PHE A 80 -15.22 11.49 -12.62
N GLY A 81 -16.19 12.00 -11.88
CA GLY A 81 -17.08 11.19 -11.06
C GLY A 81 -18.51 11.08 -11.60
N ARG A 82 -19.33 10.33 -10.84
CA ARG A 82 -20.80 10.40 -10.85
C ARG A 82 -21.49 10.18 -12.21
N LEU A 83 -20.86 9.43 -13.13
CA LEU A 83 -21.49 9.09 -14.40
C LEU A 83 -22.58 8.03 -14.17
N VAL A 84 -23.83 8.47 -14.16
CA VAL A 84 -25.01 7.62 -13.97
C VAL A 84 -25.95 7.80 -15.15
N VAL A 85 -26.48 6.70 -15.67
CA VAL A 85 -27.48 6.69 -16.74
C VAL A 85 -28.66 5.86 -16.29
N HIS A 86 -29.86 6.44 -16.40
CA HIS A 86 -31.12 5.79 -16.04
C HIS A 86 -31.26 4.48 -16.82
N PRO A 87 -31.81 3.39 -16.23
CA PRO A 87 -32.02 2.13 -16.95
C PRO A 87 -32.72 2.30 -18.31
N GLU A 88 -33.76 3.14 -18.38
CA GLU A 88 -34.50 3.45 -19.63
C GLU A 88 -33.70 4.34 -20.60
N GLY A 89 -32.65 5.00 -20.11
CA GLY A 89 -31.71 5.81 -20.90
C GLY A 89 -30.51 5.01 -21.43
N ARG A 90 -30.34 3.76 -21.01
CA ARG A 90 -29.22 2.91 -21.46
C ARG A 90 -29.31 2.65 -22.96
N HIS A 91 -28.16 2.46 -23.59
CA HIS A 91 -28.03 2.26 -25.05
C HIS A 91 -28.49 3.44 -25.93
N LYS A 92 -29.02 4.54 -25.37
CA LYS A 92 -29.36 5.79 -26.10
C LYS A 92 -28.16 6.75 -26.29
N GLY A 93 -26.93 6.30 -26.01
CA GLY A 93 -25.72 7.12 -26.16
C GLY A 93 -25.52 8.21 -25.10
N ILE A 94 -26.33 8.25 -24.03
CA ILE A 94 -26.30 9.30 -22.99
C ILE A 94 -24.92 9.40 -22.32
N GLY A 95 -24.36 8.29 -21.87
CA GLY A 95 -23.03 8.29 -21.22
C GLY A 95 -21.91 8.79 -22.13
N LYS A 96 -22.03 8.58 -23.44
CA LYS A 96 -21.12 9.14 -24.45
C LYS A 96 -21.22 10.66 -24.48
N LYS A 97 -22.44 11.20 -24.63
CA LYS A 97 -22.68 12.65 -24.69
C LYS A 97 -22.24 13.37 -23.40
N LEU A 98 -22.53 12.79 -22.23
CA LEU A 98 -22.08 13.32 -20.94
C LEU A 98 -20.55 13.36 -20.84
N MET A 99 -19.87 12.31 -21.30
CA MET A 99 -18.40 12.29 -21.30
C MET A 99 -17.81 13.31 -22.28
N GLU A 100 -18.37 13.43 -23.50
CA GLU A 100 -17.95 14.44 -24.48
C GLU A 100 -18.04 15.85 -23.89
N LYS A 101 -19.16 16.20 -23.24
CA LYS A 101 -19.35 17.52 -22.63
C LYS A 101 -18.42 17.76 -21.43
N ARG A 102 -18.18 16.75 -20.58
CA ARG A 102 -17.20 16.85 -19.49
C ARG A 102 -15.80 17.15 -20.02
N LEU A 103 -15.39 16.47 -21.09
CA LEU A 103 -14.07 16.65 -21.69
C LEU A 103 -13.90 18.01 -22.37
N GLU A 104 -14.95 18.52 -23.01
CA GLU A 104 -14.97 19.87 -23.59
C GLU A 104 -14.56 20.91 -22.54
N VAL A 105 -15.21 20.89 -21.37
CA VAL A 105 -14.92 21.83 -20.28
C VAL A 105 -13.59 21.51 -19.59
N ALA A 106 -13.36 20.24 -19.25
CA ALA A 106 -12.19 19.83 -18.48
C ALA A 106 -10.87 20.07 -19.24
N SER A 107 -10.85 19.88 -20.57
CA SER A 107 -9.65 20.09 -21.38
C SER A 107 -9.13 21.52 -21.37
N GLN A 108 -9.97 22.49 -20.99
CA GLN A 108 -9.62 23.91 -20.88
C GLN A 108 -9.18 24.31 -19.45
N ARG A 109 -9.40 23.45 -18.46
CA ARG A 109 -9.20 23.76 -17.04
C ARG A 109 -8.22 22.83 -16.33
N LEU A 110 -8.02 21.62 -16.85
CA LEU A 110 -7.19 20.60 -16.23
C LEU A 110 -5.93 20.35 -17.05
N HIS A 111 -4.88 19.95 -16.33
CA HIS A 111 -3.72 19.26 -16.87
C HIS A 111 -3.85 17.75 -16.67
N VAL A 112 -4.45 17.30 -15.57
CA VAL A 112 -4.64 15.88 -15.30
C VAL A 112 -6.07 15.61 -14.87
N GLY A 113 -6.73 14.68 -15.55
CA GLY A 113 -8.01 14.11 -15.14
C GLY A 113 -7.82 12.68 -14.68
N PHE A 114 -8.44 12.28 -13.58
CA PHE A 114 -8.49 10.89 -13.18
C PHE A 114 -9.91 10.41 -12.92
N VAL A 115 -10.10 9.10 -12.89
CA VAL A 115 -11.37 8.45 -12.58
C VAL A 115 -11.12 7.15 -11.84
N GLU A 116 -11.87 6.94 -10.75
CA GLU A 116 -11.89 5.68 -10.02
C GLU A 116 -13.09 4.84 -10.48
N ASN A 117 -12.84 3.83 -11.29
CA ASN A 117 -13.88 2.99 -11.88
C ASN A 117 -14.12 1.75 -11.01
N ARG A 118 -15.39 1.43 -10.70
CA ARG A 118 -15.74 0.12 -10.11
C ARG A 118 -15.24 -1.04 -10.96
N VAL A 119 -14.64 -2.05 -10.32
CA VAL A 119 -14.19 -3.27 -11.01
C VAL A 119 -15.24 -4.37 -11.07
N ALA A 120 -16.28 -4.28 -10.24
CA ALA A 120 -17.42 -5.21 -10.23
C ALA A 120 -18.12 -5.34 -11.59
N HIS A 121 -18.01 -4.31 -12.45
CA HIS A 121 -18.49 -4.33 -13.82
C HIS A 121 -17.52 -3.63 -14.79
N PRO A 122 -17.51 -3.97 -16.10
CA PRO A 122 -16.59 -3.37 -17.05
C PRO A 122 -17.07 -2.05 -17.67
N PHE A 123 -18.31 -1.60 -17.40
CA PHE A 123 -18.94 -0.51 -18.19
C PHE A 123 -18.23 0.84 -18.05
N SER A 124 -17.99 1.30 -16.83
CA SER A 124 -17.27 2.56 -16.56
C SER A 124 -15.84 2.51 -17.10
N GLN A 125 -15.13 1.40 -16.89
CA GLN A 125 -13.78 1.17 -17.42
C GLN A 125 -13.73 1.23 -18.96
N LYS A 126 -14.72 0.64 -19.65
CA LYS A 126 -14.85 0.71 -21.11
C LYS A 126 -15.10 2.14 -21.60
N ILE A 127 -15.94 2.91 -20.89
CA ILE A 127 -16.19 4.32 -21.23
C ILE A 127 -14.89 5.12 -21.05
N SER A 128 -14.25 5.02 -19.89
CA SER A 128 -12.99 5.71 -19.60
C SER A 128 -11.92 5.41 -20.66
N ALA A 129 -11.70 4.12 -20.97
CA ALA A 129 -10.76 3.70 -22.00
C ALA A 129 -11.10 4.22 -23.40
N ARG A 130 -12.38 4.25 -23.78
CA ARG A 130 -12.84 4.78 -25.08
C ARG A 130 -12.55 6.27 -25.21
N PHE A 131 -12.54 6.99 -24.09
CA PHE A 131 -12.31 8.42 -24.00
C PHE A 131 -10.88 8.76 -23.58
N GLY A 132 -9.92 7.87 -23.86
CA GLY A 132 -8.49 8.18 -23.73
C GLY A 132 -7.97 8.24 -22.30
N PHE A 133 -8.71 7.72 -21.32
CA PHE A 133 -8.15 7.47 -20.00
C PHE A 133 -7.40 6.13 -20.01
N ALA A 134 -6.15 6.14 -19.54
CA ALA A 134 -5.30 4.97 -19.43
C ALA A 134 -5.36 4.39 -18.00
N PRO A 135 -5.31 3.05 -17.82
CA PRO A 135 -5.16 2.44 -16.50
C PRO A 135 -3.90 2.96 -15.79
N ALA A 136 -4.06 3.38 -14.53
CA ALA A 136 -3.00 3.99 -13.72
C ALA A 136 -2.85 3.34 -12.33
N GLY A 137 -3.83 2.54 -11.90
CA GLY A 137 -3.75 1.86 -10.61
C GLY A 137 -4.94 0.94 -10.32
N PHE A 138 -4.80 0.14 -9.27
CA PHE A 138 -5.83 -0.73 -8.71
C PHE A 138 -5.88 -0.48 -7.21
N LEU A 139 -7.03 -0.05 -6.71
CA LEU A 139 -7.26 0.34 -5.32
C LEU A 139 -8.10 -0.77 -4.66
N PRO A 140 -7.45 -1.74 -3.98
CA PRO A 140 -8.14 -2.90 -3.45
C PRO A 140 -9.06 -2.54 -2.29
N LEU A 141 -10.31 -3.02 -2.33
CA LEU A 141 -11.28 -2.91 -1.25
C LEU A 141 -11.46 -1.49 -0.68
N LYS A 142 -11.13 -0.46 -1.46
CA LYS A 142 -11.16 0.95 -1.03
C LYS A 142 -12.59 1.39 -0.76
N ALA A 143 -13.47 1.18 -1.74
CA ALA A 143 -14.85 1.64 -1.67
C ALA A 143 -15.72 0.68 -0.89
N ARG A 144 -16.73 1.23 -0.20
CA ARG A 144 -17.78 0.46 0.45
C ARG A 144 -19.08 0.66 -0.32
N PHE A 145 -19.68 -0.40 -0.83
CA PHE A 145 -21.07 -0.41 -1.32
C PHE A 145 -21.91 -1.25 -0.35
N ASP A 146 -22.71 -2.18 -0.86
CA ASP A 146 -23.29 -3.24 -0.02
C ASP A 146 -22.18 -4.07 0.65
N GLU A 147 -21.13 -4.35 -0.14
CA GLU A 147 -19.87 -4.97 0.28
C GLU A 147 -18.68 -4.08 -0.12
N ARG A 148 -17.48 -4.39 0.36
CA ARG A 148 -16.28 -3.68 -0.09
C ARG A 148 -15.95 -4.05 -1.53
N GLU A 149 -15.65 -3.06 -2.34
CA GLU A 149 -15.26 -3.25 -3.72
C GLU A 149 -13.92 -2.59 -4.02
N SER A 150 -13.18 -3.21 -4.93
CA SER A 150 -11.98 -2.62 -5.50
C SER A 150 -12.33 -1.63 -6.62
N LEU A 151 -11.47 -0.63 -6.79
CA LEU A 151 -11.58 0.36 -7.86
C LEU A 151 -10.36 0.28 -8.78
N ALA A 152 -10.53 0.63 -10.05
CA ALA A 152 -9.44 0.82 -10.99
C ALA A 152 -9.27 2.30 -11.28
N LEU A 153 -8.11 2.85 -10.94
CA LEU A 153 -7.75 4.23 -11.21
C LEU A 153 -7.30 4.36 -12.67
N TYR A 154 -7.89 5.30 -13.40
CA TYR A 154 -7.45 5.66 -14.74
C TYR A 154 -7.11 7.15 -14.80
N VAL A 155 -6.15 7.53 -15.65
CA VAL A 155 -5.68 8.90 -15.81
C VAL A 155 -5.74 9.33 -17.28
N ARG A 156 -5.96 10.62 -17.51
CA ARG A 156 -5.81 11.29 -18.80
C ARG A 156 -5.10 12.63 -18.60
N HIS A 157 -4.16 12.92 -19.49
CA HIS A 157 -3.44 14.19 -19.51
C HIS A 157 -4.04 15.15 -20.54
N PHE A 158 -3.94 16.44 -20.24
CA PHE A 158 -4.46 17.57 -21.01
C PHE A 158 -3.41 18.69 -21.01
N GLY A 159 -3.51 19.61 -21.98
CA GLY A 159 -2.64 20.78 -22.06
C GLY A 159 -1.15 20.42 -21.93
N ASP A 160 -0.43 21.17 -21.10
CA ASP A 160 1.02 21.06 -20.91
C ASP A 160 1.43 20.07 -19.81
N ALA A 161 0.54 19.19 -19.37
CA ALA A 161 0.82 18.28 -18.25
C ALA A 161 2.09 17.45 -18.45
N ILE A 162 2.23 16.83 -19.64
CA ILE A 162 3.39 16.01 -19.98
C ILE A 162 4.62 16.86 -20.29
N THR A 163 4.44 18.02 -20.94
CA THR A 163 5.52 18.97 -21.22
C THR A 163 6.20 19.46 -19.95
N LEU A 164 5.42 19.69 -18.89
CA LEU A 164 5.90 20.11 -17.58
C LEU A 164 6.32 18.94 -16.68
N ARG A 165 6.16 17.70 -17.13
CA ARG A 165 6.54 16.52 -16.33
C ARG A 165 8.06 16.55 -16.11
N ARG A 166 8.47 16.44 -14.85
CA ARG A 166 9.85 16.17 -14.50
C ARG A 166 10.24 14.77 -15.00
N ASN A 167 11.44 14.63 -15.55
CA ASN A 167 11.95 13.34 -16.03
C ASN A 167 12.73 12.59 -14.93
N ASN A 168 12.94 11.31 -15.17
CA ASN A 168 13.77 10.41 -14.35
C ASN A 168 13.29 10.26 -12.90
N PRO A 169 12.05 9.77 -12.68
CA PRO A 169 11.58 9.43 -11.33
C PRO A 169 12.52 8.42 -10.68
N ARG A 170 12.69 8.51 -9.35
CA ARG A 170 13.55 7.63 -8.55
C ARG A 170 12.71 6.71 -7.68
N LEU A 171 12.61 5.47 -8.12
CA LEU A 171 11.67 4.48 -7.57
C LEU A 171 12.41 3.38 -6.82
N ILE A 172 11.87 2.97 -5.67
CA ILE A 172 12.27 1.69 -5.07
C ILE A 172 11.86 0.52 -5.99
N PRO A 173 12.54 -0.64 -5.93
CA PRO A 173 12.25 -1.78 -6.80
C PRO A 173 10.77 -2.20 -6.82
N GLU A 174 10.11 -2.13 -5.67
CA GLU A 174 8.70 -2.52 -5.50
C GLU A 174 7.73 -1.62 -6.28
N CYS A 175 8.11 -0.38 -6.57
CA CYS A 175 7.29 0.55 -7.35
C CYS A 175 7.56 0.48 -8.86
N PHE A 176 8.66 -0.17 -9.27
CA PHE A 176 9.17 -0.07 -10.64
C PHE A 176 8.25 -0.73 -11.67
N GLU A 177 7.81 -1.96 -11.42
CA GLU A 177 6.95 -2.72 -12.35
C GLU A 177 5.64 -1.97 -12.65
N LEU A 178 4.98 -1.47 -11.60
CA LEU A 178 3.76 -0.67 -11.74
C LEU A 178 4.01 0.61 -12.54
N ALA A 179 5.07 1.34 -12.22
CA ALA A 179 5.40 2.58 -12.91
C ALA A 179 5.70 2.36 -14.39
N GLN A 180 6.49 1.34 -14.73
CA GLN A 180 6.82 0.99 -16.10
C GLN A 180 5.55 0.67 -16.92
N TYR A 181 4.64 -0.11 -16.35
CA TYR A 181 3.37 -0.43 -17.00
C TYR A 181 2.52 0.82 -17.25
N VAL A 182 2.40 1.69 -16.24
CA VAL A 182 1.54 2.88 -16.33
C VAL A 182 2.13 3.92 -17.28
N LEU A 183 3.45 4.17 -17.24
CA LEU A 183 4.11 5.07 -18.19
C LEU A 183 3.85 4.62 -19.63
N SER A 184 4.07 3.34 -19.92
CA SER A 184 3.76 2.76 -21.24
C SER A 184 2.28 2.90 -21.61
N SER A 185 1.37 2.63 -20.66
CA SER A 185 -0.07 2.75 -20.87
C SER A 185 -0.53 4.19 -21.17
N CYS A 186 0.20 5.18 -20.65
CA CYS A 186 -0.02 6.60 -20.92
C CYS A 186 0.71 7.09 -22.18
N GLY A 187 1.43 6.22 -22.89
CA GLY A 187 2.23 6.58 -24.07
C GLY A 187 3.52 7.33 -23.74
N LEU A 188 4.06 7.17 -22.53
CA LEU A 188 5.29 7.79 -22.06
C LEU A 188 6.44 6.77 -22.06
N GLU A 189 7.66 7.28 -22.18
CA GLU A 189 8.87 6.48 -22.01
C GLU A 189 9.01 6.03 -20.54
N ALA A 190 9.46 4.80 -20.34
CA ALA A 190 9.79 4.28 -19.01
C ALA A 190 11.17 4.78 -18.58
N ASP A 191 11.24 6.03 -18.12
CA ASP A 191 12.45 6.75 -17.75
C ASP A 191 12.85 6.60 -16.26
N ALA A 192 12.22 5.68 -15.53
CA ALA A 192 12.44 5.53 -14.09
C ALA A 192 13.83 4.98 -13.76
N ILE A 193 14.49 5.63 -12.79
CA ILE A 193 15.73 5.17 -12.16
C ILE A 193 15.36 4.34 -10.93
N ILE A 194 15.87 3.11 -10.87
CA ILE A 194 15.71 2.25 -9.69
C ILE A 194 16.69 2.68 -8.60
N ASP A 195 16.18 2.88 -7.38
CA ASP A 195 16.94 3.25 -6.19
C ASP A 195 16.85 2.14 -5.13
N ASP A 196 17.86 1.27 -5.13
CA ASP A 196 18.02 0.17 -4.17
C ASP A 196 18.81 0.60 -2.90
N SER A 197 19.44 1.77 -2.94
CA SER A 197 20.38 2.23 -1.90
C SER A 197 19.76 3.11 -0.78
N SER A 198 18.69 3.86 -1.08
CA SER A 198 18.12 4.86 -0.17
C SER A 198 17.56 4.25 1.10
N LYS A 199 18.05 4.65 2.28
CA LYS A 199 17.53 4.14 3.56
C LYS A 199 16.18 4.76 3.94
N PRO A 200 15.31 4.01 4.64
CA PRO A 200 14.09 4.58 5.23
C PRO A 200 14.43 5.72 6.22
N TYR A 201 13.42 6.50 6.60
CA TYR A 201 13.53 7.43 7.71
C TYR A 201 13.74 6.68 9.04
N PRO A 202 14.53 7.26 9.97
CA PRO A 202 14.88 6.60 11.22
C PRO A 202 13.65 6.34 12.11
N ASP A 203 13.67 5.22 12.85
CA ASP A 203 12.72 4.89 13.90
C ASP A 203 13.17 5.51 15.23
N GLU A 204 13.01 6.83 15.36
CA GLU A 204 13.25 7.56 16.60
C GLU A 204 11.93 7.75 17.37
N LYS A 205 11.92 7.34 18.65
CA LYS A 205 10.71 7.31 19.48
C LYS A 205 10.62 8.42 20.52
N GLU A 206 11.60 9.33 20.56
CA GLU A 206 11.69 10.41 21.53
C GLU A 206 10.85 11.64 21.13
N PHE A 207 9.56 11.42 20.88
CA PHE A 207 8.62 12.49 20.52
C PHE A 207 7.34 12.41 21.35
N GLU A 208 6.88 13.58 21.81
CA GLU A 208 5.54 13.75 22.34
C GLU A 208 4.58 13.98 21.17
N LEU A 209 3.60 13.10 20.99
CA LEU A 209 2.63 13.14 19.90
C LEU A 209 1.26 13.55 20.42
N GLU A 210 0.61 14.50 19.75
CA GLU A 210 -0.73 14.94 20.11
C GLU A 210 -1.54 15.34 18.86
N GLU A 211 -2.87 15.17 18.91
CA GLU A 211 -3.77 15.72 17.90
C GLU A 211 -3.76 17.24 18.02
N MET A 212 -3.51 17.93 16.90
CA MET A 212 -3.36 19.37 16.87
C MET A 212 -4.72 20.05 17.06
N LYS A 213 -4.76 20.99 18.01
CA LYS A 213 -5.87 21.94 18.20
C LYS A 213 -5.48 23.30 17.60
N THR A 214 -5.80 24.42 18.24
CA THR A 214 -5.37 25.75 17.78
C THR A 214 -3.88 26.04 18.03
N LYS A 215 -3.30 25.46 19.09
CA LYS A 215 -1.88 25.61 19.44
C LYS A 215 -1.01 24.77 18.50
N GLY A 216 -0.03 25.40 17.84
CA GLY A 216 0.89 24.75 16.88
C GLY A 216 0.70 25.22 15.44
N TYR A 217 -0.50 25.67 15.09
CA TYR A 217 -0.85 26.14 13.73
C TYR A 217 0.13 27.18 13.16
N ALA A 218 0.40 28.26 13.92
CA ALA A 218 1.30 29.33 13.46
C ALA A 218 2.74 28.84 13.23
N SER A 219 3.21 27.87 14.02
CA SER A 219 4.54 27.28 13.86
C SER A 219 4.60 26.37 12.63
N LEU A 220 3.55 25.59 12.35
CA LEU A 220 3.49 24.75 11.16
C LEU A 220 3.49 25.55 9.87
N ILE A 221 2.74 26.66 9.81
CA ILE A 221 2.78 27.56 8.64
C ILE A 221 4.20 28.10 8.40
N ARG A 222 4.96 28.39 9.47
CA ARG A 222 6.36 28.82 9.33
C ARG A 222 7.24 27.70 8.77
N PHE A 223 7.04 26.46 9.19
CA PHE A 223 7.77 25.31 8.65
C PHE A 223 7.47 25.10 7.17
N GLU A 224 6.18 25.12 6.79
CA GLU A 224 5.72 24.97 5.40
C GLU A 224 6.40 25.98 4.46
N ARG A 225 6.43 27.27 4.85
CA ARG A 225 7.09 28.34 4.08
C ARG A 225 8.57 28.09 3.83
N SER A 226 9.26 27.44 4.76
CA SER A 226 10.70 27.17 4.65
C SER A 226 11.05 25.93 3.83
N ARG A 227 10.05 25.11 3.42
CA ARG A 227 10.26 23.77 2.85
C ARG A 227 9.42 23.45 1.61
N SER A 228 8.90 24.45 0.89
CA SER A 228 8.08 24.25 -0.31
C SER A 228 8.71 23.29 -1.34
N ASP A 229 10.03 23.33 -1.52
CA ASP A 229 10.74 22.50 -2.52
C ASP A 229 11.10 21.09 -2.02
N LYS A 230 10.86 20.78 -0.75
CA LYS A 230 11.15 19.46 -0.15
C LYS A 230 9.90 18.62 0.11
N LYS A 231 8.76 18.99 -0.49
CA LYS A 231 7.50 18.22 -0.42
C LYS A 231 7.71 16.80 -0.98
N GLU A 232 7.27 15.82 -0.20
CA GLU A 232 7.30 14.39 -0.53
C GLU A 232 5.91 13.74 -0.55
N ILE A 233 4.94 14.29 0.19
CA ILE A 233 3.56 13.82 0.23
C ILE A 233 2.66 14.87 -0.41
N PHE A 234 1.72 14.41 -1.24
CA PHE A 234 0.75 15.24 -1.94
C PHE A 234 -0.67 14.86 -1.52
N GLY A 235 -1.59 15.81 -1.63
CA GLY A 235 -3.00 15.57 -1.30
C GLY A 235 -3.84 16.85 -1.37
N PRO A 236 -5.17 16.71 -1.17
CA PRO A 236 -6.16 17.75 -1.47
C PRO A 236 -6.22 18.88 -0.44
N ALA A 237 -5.54 18.74 0.69
CA ALA A 237 -5.63 19.68 1.80
C ALA A 237 -4.24 20.13 2.27
N ARG A 238 -4.19 21.32 2.84
CA ARG A 238 -2.96 21.96 3.33
C ARG A 238 -3.21 22.79 4.58
N ILE A 239 -2.19 22.88 5.43
CA ILE A 239 -2.31 23.62 6.69
C ILE A 239 -2.66 25.10 6.47
N HIS A 240 -2.17 25.71 5.39
CA HIS A 240 -2.46 27.11 5.07
C HIS A 240 -3.92 27.42 4.70
N GLN A 241 -4.74 26.40 4.40
CA GLN A 241 -6.17 26.58 4.10
C GLN A 241 -7.00 27.01 5.33
N GLY A 242 -6.41 26.91 6.52
CA GLY A 242 -7.05 27.34 7.77
C GLY A 242 -7.71 26.19 8.52
N ILE A 243 -7.51 26.19 9.84
CA ILE A 243 -7.93 25.10 10.72
C ILE A 243 -9.44 24.82 10.67
N PHE A 244 -10.28 25.84 10.53
CA PHE A 244 -11.73 25.67 10.46
C PHE A 244 -12.19 24.95 9.18
N ARG A 245 -11.58 25.25 8.02
CA ARG A 245 -11.87 24.56 6.75
C ARG A 245 -11.40 23.11 6.81
N LEU A 246 -10.25 22.87 7.42
CA LEU A 246 -9.71 21.52 7.64
C LEU A 246 -10.63 20.69 8.55
N THR A 247 -11.05 21.21 9.70
CA THR A 247 -12.00 20.51 10.57
C THR A 247 -13.35 20.26 9.88
N ALA A 248 -13.87 21.23 9.12
CA ALA A 248 -15.13 21.07 8.40
C ALA A 248 -15.08 19.99 7.30
N THR A 249 -13.89 19.64 6.83
CA THR A 249 -13.65 18.60 5.80
C THR A 249 -13.11 17.30 6.40
N HIS A 250 -13.24 17.10 7.72
CA HIS A 250 -12.72 15.93 8.45
C HIS A 250 -11.22 15.71 8.21
N SER A 251 -10.47 16.80 8.10
CA SER A 251 -9.01 16.82 7.99
C SER A 251 -8.40 17.16 9.34
N HIS A 252 -7.50 16.28 9.79
CA HIS A 252 -6.87 16.30 11.11
C HIS A 252 -5.36 16.41 10.98
N TYR A 253 -4.70 16.87 12.04
CA TYR A 253 -3.25 16.86 12.15
C TYR A 253 -2.82 16.18 13.44
N VAL A 254 -1.77 15.38 13.36
CA VAL A 254 -0.95 15.00 14.52
C VAL A 254 0.32 15.82 14.48
N ILE A 255 0.71 16.37 15.62
CA ILE A 255 1.97 17.11 15.79
C ILE A 255 2.95 16.32 16.65
N ALA A 256 4.24 16.47 16.35
CA ALA A 256 5.34 15.92 17.12
C ALA A 256 6.12 17.04 17.81
N ARG A 257 6.41 16.86 19.11
CA ARG A 257 7.29 17.72 19.88
C ARG A 257 8.50 16.96 20.40
N LYS A 258 9.64 17.63 20.45
CA LYS A 258 10.84 17.16 21.14
C LYS A 258 11.29 18.22 22.14
N ASN A 259 11.41 17.86 23.41
CA ASN A 259 11.71 18.78 24.52
C ASN A 259 10.78 20.01 24.53
N GLY A 260 9.47 19.79 24.34
CA GLY A 260 8.44 20.83 24.26
C GLY A 260 8.38 21.65 22.96
N ALA A 261 9.42 21.62 22.12
CA ALA A 261 9.46 22.32 20.85
C ALA A 261 8.75 21.53 19.75
N LEU A 262 7.91 22.19 18.95
CA LEU A 262 7.26 21.58 17.77
C LEU A 262 8.33 21.26 16.72
N VAL A 263 8.37 20.01 16.25
CA VAL A 263 9.35 19.54 15.25
C VAL A 263 8.72 18.97 13.98
N GLY A 264 7.41 18.74 13.97
CA GLY A 264 6.70 18.38 12.76
C GLY A 264 5.22 18.07 12.96
N ALA A 265 4.54 17.78 11.87
CA ALA A 265 3.16 17.34 11.82
C ALA A 265 2.85 16.52 10.57
N VAL A 266 1.83 15.67 10.68
CA VAL A 266 1.23 14.94 9.54
C VAL A 266 -0.25 15.27 9.47
N GLY A 267 -0.71 15.62 8.28
CA GLY A 267 -2.11 15.89 7.95
C GLY A 267 -2.77 14.69 7.28
N PHE A 268 -3.98 14.33 7.72
CA PHE A 268 -4.75 13.22 7.16
C PHE A 268 -6.26 13.49 7.22
N SER A 269 -7.00 12.97 6.24
CA SER A 269 -8.46 13.07 6.16
C SER A 269 -9.11 11.71 6.38
N ILE A 270 -10.28 11.70 7.03
CA ILE A 270 -11.03 10.48 7.32
C ILE A 270 -12.33 10.46 6.54
N ASP A 271 -12.56 9.41 5.76
CA ASP A 271 -13.87 9.05 5.23
C ASP A 271 -14.48 7.96 6.13
N MET A 272 -15.46 8.36 6.95
CA MET A 272 -16.14 7.46 7.87
C MET A 272 -17.10 6.47 7.18
N VAL A 273 -17.53 6.80 5.96
CA VAL A 273 -18.45 5.98 5.17
C VAL A 273 -17.69 4.82 4.54
N GLU A 274 -16.60 5.13 3.83
CA GLU A 274 -15.71 4.14 3.23
C GLU A 274 -14.78 3.49 4.25
N LYS A 275 -14.69 4.05 5.47
CA LYS A 275 -13.69 3.67 6.49
C LYS A 275 -12.28 3.69 5.89
N ALA A 276 -11.98 4.78 5.19
CA ALA A 276 -10.75 5.02 4.47
C ALA A 276 -10.06 6.29 5.00
N VAL A 277 -8.73 6.29 5.00
CA VAL A 277 -7.91 7.44 5.41
C VAL A 277 -6.96 7.83 4.30
N LYS A 278 -6.76 9.14 4.10
CA LYS A 278 -5.75 9.67 3.18
C LYS A 278 -4.79 10.57 3.93
N ILE A 279 -3.51 10.22 3.94
CA ILE A 279 -2.45 11.13 4.39
C ILE A 279 -2.20 12.11 3.25
N PHE A 280 -2.38 13.40 3.51
CA PHE A 280 -2.33 14.43 2.47
C PHE A 280 -1.13 15.37 2.61
N GLU A 281 -0.49 15.44 3.77
CA GLU A 281 0.61 16.37 4.03
C GLU A 281 1.54 15.88 5.14
N LEU A 282 2.84 16.18 5.02
CA LEU A 282 3.83 16.00 6.07
C LEU A 282 4.71 17.26 6.14
N VAL A 283 4.66 17.95 7.27
CA VAL A 283 5.38 19.22 7.51
C VAL A 283 6.33 19.03 8.69
N THR A 284 7.63 18.90 8.43
CA THR A 284 8.61 18.65 9.49
C THR A 284 9.73 19.68 9.47
N LEU A 285 10.39 19.92 10.61
CA LEU A 285 11.56 20.80 10.70
C LEU A 285 12.85 20.08 10.25
N ASN A 286 12.94 18.79 10.56
CA ASN A 286 14.00 17.88 10.14
C ASN A 286 13.37 16.52 9.75
N GLU A 287 14.18 15.53 9.36
CA GLU A 287 13.66 14.25 8.88
C GLU A 287 13.31 13.24 9.99
N MET A 288 13.71 13.51 11.24
CA MET A 288 13.56 12.55 12.34
C MET A 288 12.10 12.18 12.68
N PRO A 289 11.13 13.12 12.75
CA PRO A 289 9.76 12.77 13.11
C PRO A 289 8.95 12.16 11.95
N ASN A 290 9.50 12.09 10.72
CA ASN A 290 8.74 11.67 9.54
C ASN A 290 8.09 10.29 9.72
N ARG A 291 8.85 9.31 10.23
CA ARG A 291 8.37 7.93 10.41
C ARG A 291 7.32 7.85 11.51
N VAL A 292 7.64 8.34 12.70
CA VAL A 292 6.77 8.22 13.89
C VAL A 292 5.42 8.92 13.69
N LEU A 293 5.39 10.02 12.93
CA LEU A 293 4.15 10.70 12.58
C LEU A 293 3.22 9.81 11.75
N VAL A 294 3.75 9.12 10.73
CA VAL A 294 2.96 8.18 9.92
C VAL A 294 2.50 6.97 10.75
N GLU A 295 3.37 6.44 11.62
CA GLU A 295 3.03 5.36 12.56
C GLU A 295 1.87 5.74 13.48
N GLU A 296 1.85 6.97 13.97
CA GLU A 296 0.79 7.47 14.84
C GLU A 296 -0.55 7.62 14.12
N VAL A 297 -0.55 8.05 12.85
CA VAL A 297 -1.78 8.02 12.03
C VAL A 297 -2.30 6.60 11.88
N MET A 298 -1.42 5.62 11.63
CA MET A 298 -1.84 4.22 11.57
C MET A 298 -2.38 3.70 12.90
N ARG A 299 -1.78 4.11 14.03
CA ARG A 299 -2.28 3.78 15.37
C ARG A 299 -3.70 4.33 15.57
N ILE A 300 -3.92 5.60 15.25
CA ILE A 300 -5.24 6.25 15.29
C ILE A 300 -6.25 5.50 14.41
N CYS A 301 -5.84 5.11 13.19
CA CYS A 301 -6.69 4.36 12.27
C CYS A 301 -7.16 3.02 12.86
N ARG A 302 -6.26 2.28 13.53
CA ARG A 302 -6.58 0.98 14.15
C ARG A 302 -7.39 1.13 15.43
N GLU A 303 -6.92 1.96 16.36
CA GLU A 303 -7.40 1.98 17.73
C GLU A 303 -8.63 2.90 17.92
N LYS A 304 -8.68 4.03 17.22
CA LYS A 304 -9.74 5.04 17.43
C LYS A 304 -10.92 4.86 16.49
N TYR A 305 -10.67 4.46 15.24
CA TYR A 305 -11.70 4.52 14.20
C TYR A 305 -11.99 3.20 13.48
N GLU A 306 -11.20 2.16 13.72
CA GLU A 306 -11.29 0.83 13.07
C GLU A 306 -11.39 0.96 11.55
N MET A 307 -10.43 1.70 10.98
CA MET A 307 -10.33 1.93 9.53
C MET A 307 -9.95 0.64 8.82
N ALA A 308 -10.38 0.50 7.57
CA ALA A 308 -10.06 -0.67 6.75
C ALA A 308 -8.94 -0.40 5.74
N TYR A 309 -8.82 0.86 5.31
CA TYR A 309 -7.93 1.26 4.24
C TYR A 309 -7.25 2.59 4.59
N ILE A 310 -5.96 2.71 4.27
CA ILE A 310 -5.23 3.98 4.33
C ILE A 310 -4.37 4.13 3.08
N GLU A 311 -4.35 5.33 2.49
CA GLU A 311 -3.52 5.66 1.34
C GLU A 311 -2.72 6.95 1.54
N VAL A 312 -1.66 7.09 0.74
CA VAL A 312 -0.82 8.26 0.66
C VAL A 312 -0.30 8.41 -0.76
N ASP A 313 -0.32 9.64 -1.28
CA ASP A 313 0.27 9.99 -2.57
C ASP A 313 1.68 10.52 -2.32
N VAL A 314 2.70 9.72 -2.61
CA VAL A 314 4.12 10.06 -2.40
C VAL A 314 4.81 10.40 -3.71
N SER A 315 5.72 11.37 -3.66
CA SER A 315 6.60 11.72 -4.77
C SER A 315 7.36 10.52 -5.30
N ALA A 316 7.28 10.31 -6.61
CA ALA A 316 8.12 9.35 -7.33
C ALA A 316 9.62 9.71 -7.31
N TYR A 317 10.00 10.84 -6.72
CA TYR A 317 11.38 11.31 -6.57
C TYR A 317 11.90 11.18 -5.12
N SER A 318 11.11 10.54 -4.25
CA SER A 318 11.39 10.41 -2.81
C SER A 318 11.53 8.93 -2.40
N PRO A 319 12.60 8.22 -2.85
CA PRO A 319 12.77 6.80 -2.56
C PRO A 319 12.89 6.47 -1.07
N ARG A 320 13.41 7.40 -0.25
CA ARG A 320 13.45 7.25 1.22
C ARG A 320 12.06 7.18 1.83
N MET A 321 11.13 8.03 1.40
CA MET A 321 9.74 7.98 1.86
C MET A 321 9.02 6.74 1.35
N GLN A 322 9.20 6.39 0.06
CA GLN A 322 8.65 5.16 -0.51
C GLN A 322 9.09 3.92 0.30
N ARG A 323 10.38 3.83 0.66
CA ARG A 323 10.91 2.73 1.48
C ARG A 323 10.36 2.75 2.90
N THR A 324 10.24 3.93 3.50
CA THR A 324 9.62 4.08 4.84
C THR A 324 8.19 3.55 4.83
N LEU A 325 7.40 3.91 3.83
CA LEU A 325 6.03 3.42 3.68
C LEU A 325 5.97 1.91 3.47
N LEU A 326 6.89 1.35 2.67
CA LEU A 326 7.01 -0.10 2.49
C LEU A 326 7.28 -0.83 3.83
N GLU A 327 8.18 -0.29 4.66
CA GLU A 327 8.45 -0.84 6.00
C GLU A 327 7.25 -0.71 6.95
N LEU A 328 6.40 0.28 6.72
CA LEU A 328 5.13 0.46 7.42
C LEU A 328 3.98 -0.33 6.77
N GLN A 329 4.31 -1.29 5.90
CA GLN A 329 3.38 -2.21 5.21
C GLN A 329 2.40 -1.51 4.26
N PHE A 330 2.77 -0.34 3.73
CA PHE A 330 2.11 0.20 2.55
C PHE A 330 2.73 -0.44 1.31
N VAL A 331 1.91 -0.68 0.30
CA VAL A 331 2.36 -1.22 -0.99
C VAL A 331 1.91 -0.29 -2.13
N PRO A 332 2.63 -0.24 -3.26
CA PRO A 332 2.22 0.59 -4.39
C PRO A 332 0.91 0.07 -4.99
N VAL A 333 -0.06 0.97 -5.16
CA VAL A 333 -1.40 0.65 -5.71
C VAL A 333 -1.74 1.48 -6.94
N ALA A 334 -1.08 2.61 -7.14
CA ALA A 334 -1.17 3.37 -8.38
C ALA A 334 0.13 4.13 -8.68
N TYR A 335 0.32 4.45 -9.95
CA TYR A 335 1.34 5.39 -10.41
C TYR A 335 0.65 6.45 -11.27
N ILE A 336 0.95 7.72 -11.08
CA ILE A 336 0.27 8.80 -11.81
C ILE A 336 1.32 9.78 -12.35
N PRO A 337 1.60 9.75 -13.67
CA PRO A 337 2.56 10.67 -14.27
C PRO A 337 2.07 12.11 -14.20
N ALA A 338 3.00 13.05 -13.97
CA ALA A 338 2.75 14.49 -13.95
C ALA A 338 1.58 14.91 -13.02
N PHE A 339 1.37 14.23 -11.90
CA PHE A 339 0.18 14.44 -11.07
C PHE A 339 0.24 15.73 -10.27
N ALA A 340 1.29 15.95 -9.49
CA ALA A 340 1.37 17.05 -8.53
C ALA A 340 2.26 18.18 -9.03
N PHE A 341 1.86 19.45 -8.81
CA PHE A 341 2.72 20.58 -9.15
C PHE A 341 3.77 20.82 -8.05
N LYS A 342 5.00 21.11 -8.47
CA LYS A 342 6.09 21.44 -7.56
C LYS A 342 6.99 22.50 -8.18
N GLY A 343 6.79 23.75 -7.75
CA GLY A 343 7.55 24.89 -8.26
C GLY A 343 7.15 25.23 -9.70
N SER A 344 7.90 24.73 -10.68
CA SER A 344 7.63 24.95 -12.12
C SER A 344 7.45 23.65 -12.91
N GLU A 345 7.56 22.50 -12.24
CA GLU A 345 7.48 21.18 -12.84
C GLU A 345 6.32 20.39 -12.24
N ARG A 346 5.91 19.34 -12.93
CA ARG A 346 4.96 18.34 -12.44
C ARG A 346 5.70 17.07 -12.05
N CYS A 347 5.51 16.63 -10.82
CA CYS A 347 6.07 15.39 -10.32
C CYS A 347 5.11 14.23 -10.56
N ASP A 348 5.67 13.10 -10.95
CA ASP A 348 4.96 11.83 -10.86
C ASP A 348 4.73 11.45 -9.39
N VAL A 349 3.65 10.72 -9.16
CA VAL A 349 3.23 10.25 -7.84
C VAL A 349 3.09 8.74 -7.85
N VAL A 350 3.58 8.11 -6.79
CA VAL A 350 3.23 6.73 -6.43
C VAL A 350 2.16 6.82 -5.35
N ARG A 351 0.98 6.27 -5.61
CA ARG A 351 -0.01 6.04 -4.56
C ARG A 351 0.35 4.75 -3.85
N MET A 352 0.60 4.82 -2.56
CA MET A 352 0.82 3.66 -1.72
C MET A 352 -0.34 3.51 -0.74
N ALA A 353 -0.77 2.27 -0.52
CA ALA A 353 -1.88 1.98 0.38
C ALA A 353 -1.60 0.77 1.26
N ARG A 354 -2.30 0.71 2.39
CA ARG A 354 -2.29 -0.39 3.32
C ARG A 354 -3.73 -0.78 3.68
N LEU A 355 -3.96 -2.08 3.79
CA LEU A 355 -5.19 -2.64 4.34
C LEU A 355 -4.97 -2.98 5.83
N PHE A 356 -5.98 -2.75 6.65
CA PHE A 356 -5.96 -3.12 8.07
C PHE A 356 -6.62 -4.49 8.34
N ARG A 357 -7.08 -5.16 7.28
CA ARG A 357 -7.65 -6.51 7.31
C ARG A 357 -6.98 -7.33 6.20
N PRO A 358 -6.85 -8.66 6.36
CA PRO A 358 -6.31 -9.53 5.33
C PRO A 358 -7.01 -9.30 3.99
N ALA A 359 -6.23 -9.25 2.91
CA ALA A 359 -6.72 -8.92 1.59
C ALA A 359 -7.18 -10.20 0.87
N GLU A 360 -8.46 -10.58 1.00
CA GLU A 360 -9.07 -11.56 0.07
C GLU A 360 -9.34 -10.87 -1.28
N LEU A 361 -8.28 -10.77 -2.10
CA LEU A 361 -8.34 -10.17 -3.43
C LEU A 361 -8.81 -11.19 -4.49
N ASP A 362 -10.02 -11.72 -4.30
CA ASP A 362 -10.60 -12.77 -5.16
C ASP A 362 -11.43 -12.24 -6.34
N ALA A 363 -11.44 -10.92 -6.54
CA ALA A 363 -12.25 -10.30 -7.58
C ALA A 363 -11.72 -10.63 -8.98
N ALA A 364 -12.47 -11.42 -9.75
CA ALA A 364 -12.23 -11.62 -11.18
C ALA A 364 -12.34 -10.26 -11.91
N VAL A 365 -11.19 -9.67 -12.28
CA VAL A 365 -11.16 -8.42 -13.05
C VAL A 365 -11.72 -8.68 -14.44
N ARG A 366 -12.96 -8.20 -14.68
CA ARG A 366 -13.71 -8.50 -15.90
C ARG A 366 -13.25 -7.71 -17.13
N TYR A 367 -12.31 -6.78 -16.98
CA TYR A 367 -11.85 -5.93 -18.07
C TYR A 367 -10.34 -6.09 -18.30
N LYS A 368 -10.00 -6.70 -19.43
CA LYS A 368 -8.64 -7.10 -19.81
C LYS A 368 -7.58 -6.00 -19.74
N LYS A 369 -7.94 -4.72 -19.95
CA LYS A 369 -6.96 -3.62 -19.84
C LYS A 369 -6.51 -3.33 -18.40
N THR A 370 -7.32 -3.70 -17.41
CA THR A 370 -7.03 -3.48 -15.99
C THR A 370 -6.31 -4.68 -15.37
N GLU A 371 -6.47 -5.87 -15.95
CA GLU A 371 -5.95 -7.14 -15.44
C GLU A 371 -4.44 -7.12 -15.14
N PRO A 372 -3.54 -6.56 -15.99
CA PRO A 372 -2.11 -6.51 -15.65
C PRO A 372 -1.80 -5.69 -14.39
N ILE A 373 -2.43 -4.53 -14.22
CA ILE A 373 -2.24 -3.71 -13.00
C ILE A 373 -2.78 -4.44 -11.77
N PHE A 374 -3.90 -5.14 -11.92
CA PHE A 374 -4.45 -5.94 -10.83
C PHE A 374 -3.46 -7.01 -10.35
N GLU A 375 -2.84 -7.77 -11.26
CA GLU A 375 -1.86 -8.79 -10.89
C GLU A 375 -0.64 -8.17 -10.20
N ILE A 376 -0.11 -7.05 -10.70
CA ILE A 376 1.00 -6.33 -10.07
C ILE A 376 0.66 -5.91 -8.63
N VAL A 377 -0.52 -5.33 -8.42
CA VAL A 377 -0.96 -4.87 -7.09
C VAL A 377 -1.27 -6.07 -6.19
N LYS A 378 -1.92 -7.11 -6.69
CA LYS A 378 -2.22 -8.34 -5.94
C LYS A 378 -0.94 -8.98 -5.42
N ASN A 379 0.08 -9.12 -6.25
CA ASN A 379 1.38 -9.66 -5.86
C ASN A 379 2.07 -8.78 -4.80
N SER A 380 1.92 -7.45 -4.91
CA SER A 380 2.45 -6.51 -3.92
C SER A 380 1.82 -6.71 -2.54
N PHE A 381 0.51 -6.97 -2.47
CA PHE A 381 -0.21 -7.29 -1.22
C PHE A 381 0.12 -8.69 -0.71
N ALA A 382 0.17 -9.71 -1.56
CA ALA A 382 0.54 -11.06 -1.13
C ALA A 382 1.91 -11.10 -0.44
N ALA A 383 2.90 -10.41 -1.02
CA ALA A 383 4.22 -10.28 -0.40
C ALA A 383 4.22 -9.36 0.85
N GLY A 384 3.18 -8.56 1.08
CA GLY A 384 2.96 -7.78 2.30
C GLY A 384 2.17 -8.50 3.40
N ASP A 385 1.33 -9.48 3.04
CA ASP A 385 0.49 -10.29 3.95
C ASP A 385 1.21 -11.53 4.52
N ILE A 386 2.32 -11.97 3.91
CA ILE A 386 3.24 -12.94 4.55
C ILE A 386 3.88 -12.33 5.82
N PHE A 387 3.85 -11.00 5.94
CA PHE A 387 4.60 -10.27 6.95
C PHE A 387 4.02 -10.29 8.38
N PRO A 388 2.72 -10.29 8.71
CA PRO A 388 2.27 -10.13 10.11
C PRO A 388 2.70 -11.26 11.05
N GLU A 389 2.44 -12.52 10.69
CA GLU A 389 2.78 -13.69 11.53
C GLU A 389 4.29 -13.91 11.63
N LEU A 390 5.00 -13.64 10.53
CA LEU A 390 6.45 -13.72 10.46
C LEU A 390 7.16 -12.49 11.01
N ALA A 391 6.61 -11.28 10.94
CA ALA A 391 7.21 -10.04 11.47
C ALA A 391 7.13 -9.90 12.98
N GLU A 392 6.13 -10.51 13.62
CA GLU A 392 6.19 -10.71 15.07
C GLU A 392 7.32 -11.67 15.45
N ALA A 393 7.63 -12.65 14.60
CA ALA A 393 8.72 -13.60 14.82
C ALA A 393 10.10 -13.08 14.35
N LEU A 394 10.18 -12.20 13.36
CA LEU A 394 11.40 -11.73 12.67
C LEU A 394 12.45 -11.13 13.62
N PRO A 395 12.10 -10.27 14.60
CA PRO A 395 13.08 -9.79 15.59
C PRO A 395 13.63 -10.89 16.50
N GLY A 396 12.84 -11.94 16.74
CA GLY A 396 13.20 -13.10 17.56
C GLY A 396 13.98 -14.18 16.82
N ILE A 397 13.79 -14.29 15.50
CA ILE A 397 14.48 -15.28 14.67
C ILE A 397 15.90 -14.83 14.37
N ARG A 398 16.87 -15.61 14.86
CA ARG A 398 18.30 -15.26 14.77
C ARG A 398 18.83 -15.25 13.33
N LEU A 399 18.21 -16.00 12.43
CA LEU A 399 18.57 -16.07 11.01
C LEU A 399 18.39 -14.73 10.29
N PHE A 400 17.33 -13.97 10.63
CA PHE A 400 16.99 -12.71 9.97
C PHE A 400 17.62 -11.47 10.64
N LYS A 401 18.40 -11.66 11.71
CA LYS A 401 18.98 -10.55 12.47
C LYS A 401 19.89 -9.69 11.58
N ARG A 402 19.66 -8.37 11.57
CA ARG A 402 20.39 -7.36 10.77
C ARG A 402 20.09 -7.37 9.27
N LEU A 403 19.14 -8.16 8.78
CA LEU A 403 18.55 -7.89 7.48
C LEU A 403 17.68 -6.63 7.59
N SER A 404 17.66 -5.82 6.55
CA SER A 404 16.60 -4.81 6.41
C SER A 404 15.25 -5.49 6.22
N ILE A 405 14.16 -4.76 6.42
CA ILE A 405 12.81 -5.29 6.18
C ILE A 405 12.64 -5.76 4.73
N GLU A 406 13.21 -5.02 3.77
CA GLU A 406 13.22 -5.41 2.36
C GLU A 406 14.02 -6.70 2.11
N GLN A 407 15.23 -6.80 2.69
CA GLN A 407 16.06 -7.98 2.55
C GLN A 407 15.40 -9.21 3.18
N ALA A 408 14.76 -9.04 4.35
CA ALA A 408 13.97 -10.07 4.99
C ALA A 408 12.79 -10.47 4.09
N ARG A 409 12.07 -9.51 3.50
CA ARG A 409 10.98 -9.76 2.55
C ARG A 409 11.41 -10.60 1.35
N ARG A 410 12.53 -10.27 0.73
CA ARG A 410 13.09 -11.05 -0.40
C ARG A 410 13.46 -12.47 -0.01
N LEU A 411 14.03 -12.65 1.18
CA LEU A 411 14.30 -13.98 1.73
C LEU A 411 13.00 -14.73 2.05
N MET A 412 11.94 -14.02 2.45
CA MET A 412 10.63 -14.61 2.69
C MET A 412 9.89 -14.99 1.41
N GLU A 413 10.08 -14.28 0.31
CA GLU A 413 9.47 -14.61 -1.00
C GLU A 413 9.89 -16.00 -1.51
N ILE A 414 11.03 -16.51 -1.04
CA ILE A 414 11.51 -17.87 -1.37
C ILE A 414 11.24 -18.91 -0.27
N CYS A 415 10.55 -18.51 0.81
CA CYS A 415 10.19 -19.42 1.90
C CYS A 415 8.80 -20.03 1.65
N GLU A 416 8.65 -21.33 1.91
CA GLU A 416 7.35 -22.00 1.99
C GLU A 416 6.99 -22.26 3.46
N VAL A 417 5.81 -21.85 3.92
CA VAL A 417 5.36 -22.16 5.30
C VAL A 417 4.71 -23.54 5.33
N LYS A 418 5.21 -24.44 6.18
CA LYS A 418 4.66 -25.79 6.38
C LYS A 418 4.27 -26.03 7.83
N SER A 419 3.14 -26.69 8.02
CA SER A 419 2.67 -27.18 9.32
C SER A 419 2.98 -28.67 9.46
N PHE A 420 3.41 -29.08 10.65
CA PHE A 420 3.78 -30.43 11.00
C PHE A 420 3.00 -30.89 12.24
N GLU A 421 2.43 -32.09 12.18
CA GLU A 421 1.71 -32.68 13.30
C GLU A 421 2.68 -33.30 14.31
N LYS A 422 2.24 -33.43 15.56
CA LYS A 422 3.05 -34.04 16.63
C LYS A 422 3.48 -35.46 16.22
N GLY A 423 4.78 -35.74 16.36
CA GLY A 423 5.40 -37.02 16.02
C GLY A 423 5.75 -37.16 14.53
N GLN A 424 5.44 -36.17 13.69
CA GLN A 424 5.83 -36.17 12.30
C GLN A 424 7.35 -35.95 12.16
N THR A 425 7.99 -36.82 11.41
CA THR A 425 9.40 -36.71 11.04
C THR A 425 9.53 -35.76 9.85
N VAL A 426 10.39 -34.75 9.99
CA VAL A 426 10.60 -33.70 8.97
C VAL A 426 11.88 -33.92 8.20
N VAL A 427 12.89 -34.46 8.88
CA VAL A 427 14.17 -34.84 8.29
C VAL A 427 14.56 -36.20 8.83
N GLU A 428 15.00 -37.09 7.95
CA GLU A 428 15.58 -38.39 8.30
C GLU A 428 17.09 -38.38 8.07
N THR A 429 17.82 -39.22 8.81
CA THR A 429 19.25 -39.39 8.61
C THR A 429 19.54 -39.98 7.23
N GLY A 430 20.45 -39.37 6.48
CA GLY A 430 20.75 -39.74 5.09
C GLY A 430 19.77 -39.19 4.06
N MET A 431 18.80 -38.35 4.47
CA MET A 431 17.97 -37.60 3.54
C MET A 431 18.78 -36.45 2.92
N ALA A 432 18.57 -36.19 1.63
CA ALA A 432 19.25 -35.12 0.90
C ALA A 432 19.04 -33.76 1.58
N GLY A 433 20.14 -33.04 1.77
CA GLY A 433 20.21 -31.76 2.48
C GLY A 433 19.72 -30.55 1.67
N GLU A 434 18.53 -30.62 1.08
CA GLU A 434 18.07 -29.60 0.13
C GLU A 434 17.35 -28.41 0.79
N ASN A 435 16.98 -28.55 2.08
CA ASN A 435 16.14 -27.57 2.77
C ASN A 435 16.72 -27.18 4.14
N ALA A 436 16.56 -25.91 4.51
CA ALA A 436 16.65 -25.45 5.88
C ALA A 436 15.29 -25.01 6.40
N PHE A 437 15.17 -25.08 7.72
CA PHE A 437 13.91 -24.87 8.42
C PHE A 437 14.10 -23.81 9.48
N VAL A 438 13.17 -22.87 9.57
CA VAL A 438 13.10 -21.85 10.62
C VAL A 438 11.80 -22.05 11.39
N ILE A 439 11.88 -22.27 12.70
CA ILE A 439 10.70 -22.55 13.53
C ILE A 439 9.95 -21.26 13.84
N LEU A 440 8.68 -21.20 13.42
CA LEU A 440 7.77 -20.08 13.63
C LEU A 440 6.93 -20.27 14.92
N SER A 441 6.48 -21.50 15.14
CA SER A 441 5.73 -21.94 16.33
C SER A 441 6.00 -23.43 16.60
N GLY A 442 5.90 -23.87 17.85
CA GLY A 442 6.19 -25.25 18.26
C GLY A 442 7.69 -25.54 18.50
N GLU A 443 8.06 -26.82 18.47
CA GLU A 443 9.43 -27.28 18.69
C GLU A 443 9.73 -28.64 18.01
N PHE A 444 10.98 -28.83 17.60
CA PHE A 444 11.49 -30.10 17.07
C PHE A 444 12.43 -30.78 18.08
N GLU A 445 12.33 -32.10 18.21
CA GLU A 445 13.33 -32.93 18.89
C GLU A 445 14.33 -33.46 17.86
N VAL A 446 15.62 -33.31 18.15
CA VAL A 446 16.72 -33.83 17.30
C VAL A 446 17.19 -35.16 17.84
N LYS A 447 17.25 -36.18 16.98
CA LYS A 447 17.74 -37.51 17.32
C LYS A 447 18.86 -37.94 16.40
N ALA A 448 19.88 -38.60 16.93
CA ALA A 448 20.87 -39.30 16.14
C ALA A 448 20.79 -40.81 16.42
N GLY A 449 20.88 -41.60 15.36
CA GLY A 449 20.95 -43.05 15.41
C GLY A 449 22.37 -43.53 15.11
N MET A 450 22.94 -44.40 15.95
CA MET A 450 24.19 -45.11 15.67
C MET A 450 24.12 -46.52 16.26
N ASN A 451 24.38 -47.57 15.46
CA ASN A 451 24.39 -48.98 15.87
C ASN A 451 23.14 -49.40 16.67
N ASP A 452 21.94 -49.24 16.09
CA ASP A 452 20.62 -49.54 16.68
C ASP A 452 20.26 -48.76 17.97
N ARG A 453 21.04 -47.76 18.35
CA ARG A 453 20.74 -46.86 19.47
C ARG A 453 20.33 -45.49 18.96
N VAL A 454 19.16 -45.02 19.40
CA VAL A 454 18.67 -43.68 19.14
C VAL A 454 18.86 -42.83 20.39
N ARG A 455 19.57 -41.70 20.26
CA ARG A 455 19.78 -40.75 21.35
C ARG A 455 19.18 -39.40 20.98
N SER A 456 18.45 -38.80 21.92
CA SER A 456 18.02 -37.40 21.82
C SER A 456 19.22 -36.49 22.02
N LEU A 457 19.48 -35.62 21.05
CA LEU A 457 20.57 -34.64 21.05
C LEU A 457 20.13 -33.28 21.56
N GLY A 458 18.82 -33.04 21.70
CA GLY A 458 18.27 -31.79 22.19
C GLY A 458 17.01 -31.38 21.44
N LYS A 459 16.56 -30.16 21.74
CA LYS A 459 15.39 -29.54 21.11
C LYS A 459 15.79 -28.30 20.33
N ILE A 460 15.05 -28.03 19.26
CA ILE A 460 15.11 -26.79 18.48
C ILE A 460 13.82 -26.04 18.75
N LEU A 461 13.93 -24.82 19.24
CA LEU A 461 12.80 -24.02 19.72
C LEU A 461 12.38 -22.95 18.71
N LYS A 462 11.21 -22.34 18.95
CA LYS A 462 10.75 -21.15 18.22
C LYS A 462 11.87 -20.10 18.09
N GLY A 463 12.06 -19.59 16.87
CA GLY A 463 13.10 -18.60 16.56
C GLY A 463 14.46 -19.18 16.19
N GLU A 464 14.63 -20.49 16.32
CA GLU A 464 15.82 -21.22 15.90
C GLU A 464 15.64 -21.84 14.50
N CYS A 465 16.76 -22.28 13.92
CA CYS A 465 16.80 -22.92 12.62
C CYS A 465 17.55 -24.25 12.67
N PHE A 466 17.26 -25.15 11.72
CA PHE A 466 17.99 -26.38 11.49
C PHE A 466 18.11 -26.69 9.99
N GLY A 467 18.99 -27.63 9.63
CA GLY A 467 19.37 -27.86 8.23
C GLY A 467 20.39 -26.85 7.70
N GLU A 468 21.03 -26.06 8.58
CA GLU A 468 22.03 -25.06 8.14
C GLU A 468 23.25 -25.72 7.50
N THR A 469 23.67 -26.88 8.02
CA THR A 469 24.80 -27.65 7.46
C THR A 469 24.47 -28.09 6.04
N ALA A 470 23.29 -28.68 5.84
CA ALA A 470 22.78 -29.14 4.56
C ALA A 470 22.82 -28.03 3.49
N ILE A 471 22.31 -26.83 3.79
CA ILE A 471 22.39 -25.67 2.87
C ILE A 471 23.82 -25.18 2.65
N LEU A 472 24.70 -25.22 3.65
CA LEU A 472 26.05 -24.66 3.56
C LEU A 472 27.08 -25.61 2.92
N THR A 473 26.91 -26.91 3.10
CA THR A 473 27.87 -27.94 2.68
C THR A 473 27.35 -28.83 1.56
N THR A 474 26.07 -28.76 1.22
CA THR A 474 25.39 -29.66 0.27
C THR A 474 25.49 -31.14 0.64
N GLU A 475 25.66 -31.42 1.94
CA GLU A 475 25.75 -32.78 2.48
C GLU A 475 24.39 -33.26 3.02
N ASP A 476 24.21 -34.58 3.08
CA ASP A 476 23.02 -35.21 3.63
C ASP A 476 22.82 -34.89 5.11
N HIS A 477 21.56 -34.94 5.57
CA HIS A 477 21.25 -34.72 6.97
C HIS A 477 21.84 -35.82 7.86
N SER A 478 22.65 -35.43 8.84
CA SER A 478 23.31 -36.34 9.78
C SER A 478 22.46 -36.70 11.00
N VAL A 479 21.27 -36.12 11.13
CA VAL A 479 20.37 -36.26 12.29
C VAL A 479 18.91 -36.27 11.84
N CYS A 480 18.04 -36.86 12.65
CA CYS A 480 16.60 -36.86 12.47
C CYS A 480 15.96 -35.71 13.25
N ALA A 481 14.95 -35.05 12.68
CA ALA A 481 14.16 -34.01 13.33
C ALA A 481 12.68 -34.39 13.36
N ILE A 482 12.10 -34.44 14.57
CA ILE A 482 10.71 -34.90 14.80
C ILE A 482 9.93 -33.84 15.55
N ALA A 483 8.74 -33.47 15.07
CA ALA A 483 7.90 -32.47 15.73
C ALA A 483 7.45 -32.99 17.11
N SER A 484 7.76 -32.27 18.19
CA SER A 484 7.35 -32.69 19.55
C SER A 484 5.90 -32.26 19.87
N GLU A 485 5.40 -31.29 19.14
CA GLU A 485 4.04 -30.75 19.16
C GLU A 485 3.64 -30.25 17.77
N LYS A 486 2.42 -29.73 17.62
CA LYS A 486 2.03 -29.08 16.35
C LYS A 486 2.96 -27.90 16.10
N THR A 487 3.70 -27.94 15.00
CA THR A 487 4.84 -27.05 14.75
C THR A 487 4.72 -26.45 13.35
N GLU A 488 4.96 -25.15 13.21
CA GLU A 488 5.03 -24.47 11.91
C GLU A 488 6.44 -23.99 11.65
N ALA A 489 6.92 -24.23 10.43
CA ALA A 489 8.25 -23.80 10.01
C ALA A 489 8.21 -23.15 8.63
N ALA A 490 9.04 -22.12 8.44
CA ALA A 490 9.40 -21.62 7.13
C ALA A 490 10.51 -22.51 6.56
N VAL A 491 10.29 -23.03 5.36
CA VAL A 491 11.18 -23.92 4.63
C VAL A 491 11.87 -23.12 3.52
N ILE A 492 13.20 -23.18 3.50
CA ILE A 492 14.03 -22.51 2.51
C ILE A 492 14.70 -23.60 1.68
N ASN A 493 14.41 -23.64 0.39
CA ASN A 493 15.07 -24.54 -0.56
C ASN A 493 16.45 -23.98 -0.97
N SER A 494 17.44 -24.87 -1.11
CA SER A 494 18.81 -24.50 -1.49
C SER A 494 18.92 -23.85 -2.88
N ASP A 495 18.19 -24.32 -3.89
CA ASP A 495 18.24 -23.75 -5.25
C ASP A 495 17.64 -22.34 -5.29
N ASP A 496 16.49 -22.15 -4.64
CA ASP A 496 15.85 -20.84 -4.54
C ASP A 496 16.71 -19.85 -3.75
N LEU A 497 17.38 -20.35 -2.70
CA LEU A 497 18.31 -19.55 -1.92
C LEU A 497 19.53 -19.15 -2.75
N ASP A 498 20.12 -20.07 -3.50
CA ASP A 498 21.25 -19.80 -4.37
C ASP A 498 20.89 -18.78 -5.46
N LEU A 499 19.69 -18.89 -6.04
CA LEU A 499 19.18 -17.93 -7.01
C LEU A 499 19.01 -16.53 -6.38
N LEU A 500 18.45 -16.46 -5.17
CA LEU A 500 18.31 -15.21 -4.42
C LEU A 500 19.67 -14.58 -4.14
N ILE A 501 20.64 -15.36 -3.65
CA ILE A 501 21.97 -14.86 -3.29
C ILE A 501 22.73 -14.36 -4.53
N ARG A 502 22.58 -15.05 -5.68
CA ARG A 502 23.15 -14.58 -6.95
C ARG A 502 22.57 -13.22 -7.39
N ARG A 503 21.27 -13.01 -7.16
CA ARG A 503 20.59 -11.75 -7.50
C ARG A 503 20.83 -10.65 -6.46
N ARG A 504 20.99 -11.02 -5.20
CA ARG A 504 21.11 -10.12 -4.04
C ARG A 504 22.22 -10.57 -3.09
N PRO A 505 23.50 -10.35 -3.47
CA PRO A 505 24.65 -10.74 -2.65
C PRO A 505 24.66 -10.07 -1.26
N ASP A 506 24.04 -8.89 -1.15
CA ASP A 506 23.86 -8.17 0.10
C ASP A 506 23.05 -8.97 1.15
N ILE A 507 22.05 -9.74 0.71
CA ILE A 507 21.28 -10.66 1.55
C ILE A 507 22.17 -11.84 1.95
N GLY A 508 22.84 -12.46 0.97
CA GLY A 508 23.69 -13.64 1.19
C GLY A 508 24.77 -13.42 2.23
N VAL A 509 25.45 -12.26 2.21
CA VAL A 509 26.50 -11.92 3.20
C VAL A 509 25.95 -11.89 4.63
N VAL A 510 24.76 -11.30 4.83
CA VAL A 510 24.13 -11.24 6.15
C VAL A 510 23.63 -12.61 6.58
N LEU A 511 22.99 -13.34 5.67
CA LEU A 511 22.43 -14.67 5.92
C LEU A 511 23.51 -15.69 6.28
N TYR A 512 24.55 -15.85 5.45
CA TYR A 512 25.64 -16.79 5.73
C TYR A 512 26.37 -16.45 7.02
N ARG A 513 26.53 -15.15 7.35
CA ARG A 513 27.07 -14.74 8.65
C ARG A 513 26.17 -15.19 9.80
N ASN A 514 24.85 -15.14 9.65
CA ASN A 514 23.91 -15.57 10.68
C ASN A 514 23.87 -17.10 10.82
N LEU A 515 23.91 -17.83 9.70
CA LEU A 515 24.03 -19.30 9.68
C LEU A 515 25.34 -19.76 10.35
N ALA A 516 26.49 -19.16 10.01
CA ALA A 516 27.77 -19.46 10.63
C ALA A 516 27.76 -19.21 12.15
N ARG A 517 27.10 -18.12 12.59
CA ARG A 517 26.89 -17.86 14.03
C ARG A 517 25.95 -18.86 14.69
N SER A 518 24.98 -19.41 13.96
CA SER A 518 24.10 -20.48 14.44
C SER A 518 24.91 -21.75 14.68
N LEU A 519 25.63 -22.23 13.66
CA LEU A 519 26.50 -23.40 13.74
C LEU A 519 27.54 -23.26 14.86
N GLY A 520 28.23 -22.13 14.96
CA GLY A 520 29.22 -21.91 16.01
C GLY A 520 28.63 -21.93 17.43
N ARG A 521 27.34 -21.61 17.62
CA ARG A 521 26.66 -21.78 18.92
C ARG A 521 26.35 -23.24 19.20
N LYS A 522 25.83 -23.97 18.21
CA LYS A 522 25.54 -25.41 18.33
C LYS A 522 26.80 -26.19 18.66
N LEU A 523 27.91 -25.89 17.98
CA LEU A 523 29.21 -26.50 18.25
C LEU A 523 29.67 -26.29 19.69
N ARG A 524 29.60 -25.06 20.21
CA ARG A 524 29.94 -24.78 21.63
C ARG A 524 29.04 -25.50 22.63
N SER A 525 27.76 -25.74 22.29
CA SER A 525 26.87 -26.53 23.13
C SER A 525 27.34 -27.98 23.20
N VAL A 526 27.68 -28.56 22.04
CA VAL A 526 28.22 -29.92 21.95
C VAL A 526 29.55 -30.02 22.69
N ASP A 527 30.45 -29.03 22.56
CA ASP A 527 31.72 -29.00 23.30
C ASP A 527 31.49 -29.03 24.82
N ALA A 528 30.48 -28.30 25.31
CA ALA A 528 30.12 -28.28 26.74
C ALA A 528 29.50 -29.62 27.20
N ASP A 529 28.66 -30.24 26.38
CA ASP A 529 28.08 -31.55 26.65
C ASP A 529 29.16 -32.65 26.66
N ILE A 530 30.12 -32.58 25.75
CA ILE A 530 31.28 -33.48 25.72
C ILE A 530 32.15 -33.26 26.96
N ALA A 531 32.46 -32.01 27.31
CA ALA A 531 33.27 -31.69 28.48
C ALA A 531 32.60 -32.16 29.78
N SER A 532 31.29 -31.97 29.94
CA SER A 532 30.55 -32.49 31.11
C SER A 532 30.51 -34.02 31.15
N THR A 533 30.45 -34.69 30.00
CA THR A 533 30.49 -36.17 29.95
C THR A 533 31.89 -36.73 30.25
N LEU A 534 32.94 -36.04 29.81
CA LEU A 534 34.34 -36.49 29.96
C LEU A 534 34.97 -36.10 31.31
N PHE A 535 34.53 -35.00 31.92
CA PHE A 535 35.12 -34.43 33.14
C PHE A 535 34.12 -34.29 34.30
N GLY A 536 32.89 -34.80 34.15
CA GLY A 536 31.80 -34.65 35.12
C GLY A 536 31.51 -35.90 35.95
N GLU A 537 32.53 -36.64 36.38
CA GLU A 537 32.44 -37.56 37.53
C GLU A 537 33.74 -37.46 38.34
N ASP A 538 33.70 -36.71 39.44
CA ASP A 538 34.62 -36.84 40.59
C ASP A 538 34.03 -35.99 41.73
N HIS A 539 32.94 -36.45 42.35
CA HIS A 539 32.56 -36.09 43.74
C HIS A 539 31.46 -37.03 44.24
N GLN A 540 31.85 -38.26 44.59
CA GLN A 540 31.23 -39.04 45.66
C GLN A 540 32.33 -39.75 46.45
N GLU A 541 32.76 -39.14 47.54
CA GLU A 541 33.09 -39.82 48.80
C GLU A 541 32.63 -38.95 49.97
#